data_AF-A0A0F3IM15-F1
#
_entry.id   AF-A0A0F3IM15-F1
#
_cell.length_a   1.000
_cell.length_b   1.000
_cell.length_c   1.000
_cell.angle_alpha   90.00
_cell.angle_beta   90.00
_cell.angle_gamma   90.00
#
_symmetry.space_group_name_H-M   'P 1'
#
loop_
_entity.id
_entity.type
_entity.pdbx_description
1 polymer ?
#
loop_
_entity_poly.entity_id
_entity_poly.type
_entity_poly.pdbx_seq_one_letter_code
_entity_poly.pdbx_strand_id
1 'polypeptide(L)'
;MNIPIDRSKWSVASQRSLAGCYDAATLYYEDIAYHCKKCGEPSVFSAVMQQRIYEETQKFIAWQPSLCISCENQREMLLEKINECRLSWQNEKATLAMSSDFLLRWYYLLKEVEKYGRKGSNPSVVIMITKLLRNL
;
A
#
# COMPACT_ATOMS: atom_id res chain seq x y z
N MET A 1 13.55 -22.95 7.26
CA MET A 1 12.37 -23.70 6.78
C MET A 1 12.32 -23.49 5.28
N ASN A 2 12.28 -24.56 4.47
CA ASN A 2 12.33 -24.43 3.02
C ASN A 2 10.90 -24.50 2.47
N ILE A 3 10.46 -23.46 1.76
CA ILE A 3 9.12 -23.39 1.19
C ILE A 3 9.23 -23.54 -0.32
N PRO A 4 8.71 -24.63 -0.91
CA PRO A 4 8.87 -24.89 -2.33
C PRO A 4 8.07 -23.88 -3.16
N ILE A 5 8.61 -23.52 -4.31
CA ILE A 5 7.96 -22.62 -5.27
C ILE A 5 7.01 -23.41 -6.16
N ASP A 6 5.73 -23.04 -6.18
CA ASP A 6 4.75 -23.52 -7.16
C ASP A 6 4.50 -22.45 -8.24
N ARG A 7 5.30 -22.52 -9.31
CA ARG A 7 5.22 -21.57 -10.45
C ARG A 7 3.88 -21.62 -11.18
N SER A 8 3.14 -22.74 -11.08
CA SER A 8 1.83 -22.86 -11.72
C SER A 8 0.78 -21.93 -11.11
N LYS A 9 1.01 -21.50 -9.85
CA LYS A 9 0.13 -20.58 -9.13
C LYS A 9 0.48 -19.11 -9.32
N TRP A 10 1.65 -18.81 -9.87
CA TRP A 10 2.03 -17.43 -10.18
C TRP A 10 1.06 -16.79 -11.16
N SER A 11 0.97 -15.45 -11.14
CA SER A 11 0.22 -14.72 -12.17
C SER A 11 0.74 -15.06 -13.58
N VAL A 12 -0.15 -15.03 -14.56
CA VAL A 12 0.17 -15.27 -15.99
C VAL A 12 1.32 -14.38 -16.47
N ALA A 13 1.36 -13.13 -16.02
CA ALA A 13 2.45 -12.19 -16.33
C ALA A 13 3.79 -12.66 -15.77
N SER A 14 3.81 -13.23 -14.56
CA SER A 14 5.02 -13.75 -13.92
C SER A 14 5.51 -15.04 -14.56
N GLN A 15 4.61 -15.94 -14.95
CA GLN A 15 4.97 -17.19 -15.62
C GLN A 15 5.67 -16.98 -16.97
N ARG A 16 5.34 -15.89 -17.65
CA ARG A 16 5.92 -15.51 -18.96
C ARG A 16 7.16 -14.63 -18.84
N SER A 17 7.48 -14.15 -17.65
CA SER A 17 8.57 -13.20 -17.45
C SER A 17 9.85 -13.92 -17.08
N LEU A 18 10.94 -13.59 -17.78
CA LEU A 18 12.31 -13.93 -17.39
C LEU A 18 12.88 -12.93 -16.37
N ALA A 19 12.16 -11.84 -16.05
CA ALA A 19 12.65 -10.70 -15.27
C ALA A 19 12.41 -10.84 -13.75
N GLY A 20 12.19 -12.05 -13.25
CA GLY A 20 11.97 -12.31 -11.83
C GLY A 20 13.27 -12.47 -11.04
N CYS A 21 13.18 -12.35 -9.72
CA CYS A 21 14.28 -12.67 -8.80
C CYS A 21 14.57 -14.19 -8.70
N TYR A 22 13.75 -15.01 -9.36
CA TYR A 22 13.80 -16.48 -9.32
C TYR A 22 14.04 -17.04 -10.70
N ASP A 23 15.19 -17.69 -10.89
CA ASP A 23 15.49 -18.42 -12.12
C ASP A 23 14.79 -19.78 -12.13
N ALA A 24 14.96 -20.55 -13.21
CA ALA A 24 14.38 -21.89 -13.32
C ALA A 24 15.00 -22.90 -12.33
N ALA A 25 16.21 -22.65 -11.84
CA ALA A 25 16.92 -23.52 -10.90
C ALA A 25 16.49 -23.30 -9.44
N THR A 26 15.86 -22.17 -9.13
CA THR A 26 15.46 -21.85 -7.76
C THR A 26 14.26 -22.70 -7.33
N LEU A 27 14.43 -23.59 -6.35
CA LEU A 27 13.37 -24.52 -5.95
C LEU A 27 12.55 -24.03 -4.75
N TYR A 28 13.10 -23.12 -3.95
CA TYR A 28 12.51 -22.69 -2.69
C TYR A 28 12.57 -21.16 -2.56
N TYR A 29 11.58 -20.60 -1.88
CA TYR A 29 11.65 -19.24 -1.39
C TYR A 29 12.66 -19.11 -0.24
N GLU A 30 13.30 -17.96 -0.16
CA GLU A 30 14.31 -17.62 0.85
C GLU A 30 13.94 -16.34 1.59
N ASP A 31 14.48 -16.12 2.79
CA ASP A 31 14.23 -14.89 3.53
C ASP A 31 15.02 -13.73 2.94
N ILE A 32 14.33 -12.67 2.50
CA ILE A 32 14.95 -11.48 1.91
C ILE A 32 14.91 -10.33 2.90
N ALA A 33 16.07 -9.89 3.39
CA ALA A 33 16.18 -8.72 4.25
C ALA A 33 15.94 -7.42 3.46
N TYR A 34 15.19 -6.49 4.05
CA TYR A 34 14.97 -5.15 3.50
C TYR A 34 14.80 -4.12 4.62
N HIS A 35 14.91 -2.85 4.27
CA HIS A 35 14.64 -1.75 5.20
C HIS A 35 13.31 -1.09 4.83
N CYS A 36 12.47 -0.84 5.84
CA CYS A 36 11.20 -0.17 5.63
C CYS A 36 11.43 1.27 5.14
N LYS A 37 10.85 1.65 4.00
CA LYS A 37 10.99 3.01 3.45
C LYS A 37 10.39 4.11 4.35
N LYS A 38 9.48 3.76 5.27
CA LYS A 38 8.79 4.73 6.14
C LYS A 38 9.53 4.97 7.46
N CYS A 39 9.93 3.91 8.16
CA CYS A 39 10.54 4.00 9.49
C CYS A 39 12.04 3.68 9.50
N GLY A 40 12.59 3.11 8.42
CA GLY A 40 13.99 2.71 8.34
C GLY A 40 14.31 1.37 9.03
N GLU A 41 13.40 0.83 9.83
CA GLU A 41 13.63 -0.42 10.56
C GLU A 41 13.91 -1.61 9.61
N PRO A 42 14.86 -2.50 9.99
CA PRO A 42 15.11 -3.73 9.28
C PRO A 42 13.89 -4.66 9.37
N SER A 43 13.61 -5.34 8.28
CA SER A 43 12.47 -6.24 8.15
C SER A 43 12.85 -7.39 7.22
N VAL A 44 12.10 -8.49 7.30
CA VAL A 44 12.35 -9.70 6.51
C VAL A 44 11.12 -10.00 5.69
N PHE A 45 11.30 -10.10 4.38
CA PHE A 45 10.30 -10.65 3.47
C PHE A 45 10.48 -12.15 3.47
N SER A 46 9.79 -12.82 4.40
CA SER A 46 10.03 -14.23 4.66
C SER A 46 9.55 -15.12 3.52
N ALA A 47 10.10 -16.33 3.44
CA ALA A 47 9.66 -17.34 2.49
C ALA A 47 8.14 -17.59 2.56
N VAL A 48 7.55 -17.56 3.76
CA VAL A 48 6.10 -17.75 3.97
C VAL A 48 5.31 -16.60 3.34
N MET A 49 5.78 -15.36 3.56
CA MET A 49 5.13 -14.19 2.98
C MET A 49 5.22 -14.22 1.45
N GLN A 50 6.34 -14.66 0.90
CA GLN A 50 6.53 -14.77 -0.54
C GLN A 50 5.57 -15.76 -1.18
N GLN A 51 5.43 -16.96 -0.61
CA GLN A 51 4.46 -17.94 -1.08
C GLN A 51 3.05 -17.34 -1.14
N ARG A 52 2.58 -16.75 -0.04
CA ARG A 52 1.26 -16.10 -0.02
C ARG A 52 1.13 -15.00 -1.07
N ILE A 53 2.14 -14.15 -1.20
CA ILE A 53 2.09 -13.01 -2.10
C ILE A 53 2.09 -13.43 -3.58
N TYR A 54 2.95 -14.38 -3.96
CA TYR A 54 3.11 -14.76 -5.36
C TYR A 54 2.14 -15.84 -5.80
N GLU A 55 1.75 -16.77 -4.93
CA GLU A 55 0.89 -17.89 -5.27
C GLU A 55 -0.58 -17.63 -4.93
N GLU A 56 -0.88 -16.97 -3.81
CA GLU A 56 -2.28 -16.71 -3.39
C GLU A 56 -2.78 -15.37 -3.91
N THR A 57 -2.03 -14.28 -3.67
CA THR A 57 -2.44 -12.93 -4.12
C THR A 57 -1.99 -12.61 -5.54
N GLN A 58 -1.18 -13.50 -6.13
CA GLN A 58 -0.70 -13.44 -7.51
C GLN A 58 -0.03 -12.11 -7.90
N LYS A 59 0.65 -11.45 -6.96
CA LYS A 59 1.47 -10.28 -7.31
C LYS A 59 2.55 -10.69 -8.30
N PHE A 60 3.00 -9.72 -9.09
CA PHE A 60 4.08 -9.96 -10.04
C PHE A 60 5.34 -10.44 -9.30
N ILE A 61 6.07 -11.40 -9.85
CA ILE A 61 7.19 -12.08 -9.17
C ILE A 61 8.34 -11.15 -8.80
N ALA A 62 8.52 -10.02 -9.50
CA ALA A 62 9.50 -9.00 -9.14
C ALA A 62 8.99 -7.98 -8.10
N TRP A 63 7.74 -8.11 -7.64
CA TRP A 63 7.21 -7.26 -6.57
C TRP A 63 7.91 -7.59 -5.25
N GLN A 64 8.31 -6.56 -4.52
CA GLN A 64 8.87 -6.67 -3.17
C GLN A 64 8.18 -5.67 -2.23
N PRO A 65 8.08 -5.98 -0.93
CA PRO A 65 7.53 -5.05 0.05
C PRO A 65 8.45 -3.84 0.21
N SER A 66 7.85 -2.64 0.27
CA SER A 66 8.60 -1.41 0.58
C SER A 66 8.42 -0.95 2.04
N LEU A 67 7.49 -1.55 2.77
CA LEU A 67 7.14 -1.21 4.15
C LEU A 67 7.19 -2.47 4.99
N CYS A 68 7.60 -2.33 6.26
CA CYS A 68 7.41 -3.39 7.24
C CYS A 68 5.92 -3.59 7.53
N ILE A 69 5.56 -4.74 8.11
CA ILE A 69 4.17 -5.11 8.43
C ILE A 69 3.49 -4.02 9.27
N SER A 70 4.18 -3.47 10.28
CA SER A 70 3.62 -2.40 11.10
C SER A 70 3.26 -1.15 10.29
N CYS A 71 4.14 -0.70 9.40
CA CYS A 71 3.88 0.46 8.55
C CYS A 71 2.84 0.18 7.47
N GLU A 72 2.78 -1.06 6.96
CA GLU A 72 1.74 -1.48 6.01
C GLU A 72 0.36 -1.43 6.67
N ASN A 73 0.21 -2.01 7.87
CA ASN A 73 -1.05 -2.01 8.62
C ASN A 73 -1.50 -0.58 8.96
N GLN A 74 -0.59 0.28 9.41
CA GLN A 74 -0.89 1.69 9.67
C GLN A 74 -1.36 2.41 8.39
N ARG A 75 -0.73 2.13 7.25
CA ARG A 75 -1.15 2.68 5.96
C ARG A 75 -2.56 2.21 5.59
N GLU A 76 -2.87 0.93 5.77
CA GLU A 76 -4.21 0.39 5.49
C GLU A 76 -5.27 1.06 6.35
N MET A 77 -5.04 1.21 7.66
CA MET A 77 -5.95 1.95 8.55
C MET A 77 -6.17 3.41 8.11
N LEU A 78 -5.13 4.09 7.62
CA LEU A 78 -5.25 5.45 7.09
C LEU A 78 -6.10 5.47 5.81
N LEU A 79 -5.90 4.51 4.92
CA LEU A 79 -6.67 4.38 3.68
C LEU A 79 -8.16 4.12 3.95
N GLU A 80 -8.48 3.30 4.95
CA GLU A 80 -9.86 3.08 5.41
C GLU A 80 -10.50 4.38 5.89
N LYS A 81 -9.83 5.13 6.77
CA LYS A 81 -10.31 6.44 7.25
C LYS A 81 -10.47 7.48 6.13
N ILE A 82 -9.58 7.47 5.14
CA ILE A 82 -9.69 8.31 3.95
C ILE A 82 -10.92 7.91 3.13
N ASN A 83 -11.19 6.61 2.99
CA ASN A 83 -12.35 6.11 2.29
C ASN A 83 -13.65 6.48 3.01
N GLU A 84 -13.71 6.43 4.34
CA GLU A 84 -14.83 6.94 5.13
C GLU A 84 -15.11 8.41 4.82
N CYS A 85 -14.07 9.27 4.85
CA CYS A 85 -14.22 10.69 4.53
C CYS A 85 -14.75 10.88 3.10
N ARG A 86 -14.27 10.07 2.14
CA ARG A 86 -14.74 10.09 0.76
C ARG A 86 -16.23 9.73 0.66
N LEU A 87 -16.68 8.70 1.38
CA LEU A 87 -18.08 8.27 1.40
C LEU A 87 -18.97 9.35 2.05
N SER A 88 -18.57 9.91 3.19
CA SER A 88 -19.29 11.02 3.82
C SER A 88 -19.40 12.23 2.89
N TRP A 89 -18.31 12.58 2.20
CA TRP A 89 -18.30 13.67 1.23
C TRP A 89 -19.26 13.45 0.06
N GLN A 90 -19.39 12.21 -0.43
CA GLN A 90 -20.32 11.88 -1.50
C GLN A 90 -21.78 12.07 -1.08
N ASN A 91 -22.09 11.80 0.20
CA ASN A 91 -23.45 11.89 0.72
C ASN A 91 -23.85 13.31 1.14
N GLU A 92 -22.93 14.06 1.75
CA GLU A 92 -23.25 15.31 2.47
C GLU A 92 -22.36 16.49 2.06
N LYS A 93 -21.95 16.53 0.80
CA LYS A 93 -20.98 17.51 0.29
C LYS A 93 -21.26 18.96 0.70
N ALA A 94 -22.51 19.43 0.54
CA ALA A 94 -22.86 20.83 0.80
C ALA A 94 -22.61 21.23 2.26
N THR A 95 -23.00 20.35 3.19
CA THR A 95 -22.79 20.55 4.63
C THR A 95 -21.31 20.43 4.99
N LEU A 96 -20.64 19.37 4.53
CA LEU A 96 -19.25 19.09 4.89
C LEU A 96 -18.26 20.07 4.27
N ALA A 97 -18.60 20.71 3.15
CA ALA A 97 -17.78 21.76 2.53
C ALA A 97 -17.65 22.99 3.43
N MET A 98 -18.58 23.20 4.37
CA MET A 98 -18.56 24.29 5.34
C MET A 98 -17.98 23.88 6.71
N SER A 99 -17.64 22.60 6.89
CA SER A 99 -17.09 22.09 8.15
C SER A 99 -15.56 22.10 8.12
N SER A 100 -14.95 23.10 8.78
CA SER A 100 -13.49 23.20 8.92
C SER A 100 -12.90 21.95 9.59
N ASP A 101 -13.56 21.40 10.62
CA ASP A 101 -13.12 20.20 11.34
C ASP A 101 -13.05 18.98 10.42
N PHE A 102 -14.09 18.74 9.63
CA PHE A 102 -14.12 17.63 8.67
C PHE A 102 -13.00 17.78 7.62
N LEU A 103 -12.87 18.98 7.06
CA LEU A 103 -11.88 19.27 6.02
C LEU A 103 -10.45 19.13 6.55
N LEU A 104 -10.16 19.65 7.75
CA LEU A 104 -8.85 19.50 8.40
C LEU A 104 -8.54 18.03 8.69
N ARG A 105 -9.49 17.29 9.27
CA ARG A 105 -9.32 15.84 9.51
C ARG A 105 -8.96 15.12 8.22
N TRP A 106 -9.73 15.36 7.15
CA TRP A 106 -9.49 14.69 5.87
C TRP A 106 -8.15 15.09 5.26
N TYR A 107 -7.79 16.37 5.33
CA TYR A 107 -6.49 16.87 4.89
C TYR A 107 -5.33 16.17 5.61
N TYR A 108 -5.39 16.08 6.95
CA TYR A 108 -4.33 15.47 7.74
C TYR A 108 -4.20 13.97 7.45
N LEU A 109 -5.30 13.25 7.23
CA LEU A 109 -5.25 11.85 6.81
C LEU A 109 -4.52 11.68 5.47
N LEU A 110 -4.82 12.53 4.49
CA LEU A 110 -4.16 12.52 3.18
C LEU A 110 -2.66 12.85 3.29
N LYS A 111 -2.31 13.81 4.15
CA LYS A 111 -0.90 14.15 4.42
C LYS A 111 -0.15 13.06 5.17
N GLU A 112 -0.83 12.34 6.05
CA GLU A 112 -0.20 11.25 6.79
C GLU A 112 0.08 10.05 5.87
N VAL A 113 -0.89 9.66 5.02
CA VAL A 113 -0.70 8.51 4.10
C VAL A 113 0.39 8.77 3.06
N GLU A 114 0.60 10.03 2.63
CA GLU A 114 1.69 10.43 1.73
C GLU A 114 3.08 10.01 2.26
N LYS A 115 3.27 9.96 3.59
CA LYS A 115 4.54 9.55 4.21
C LYS A 115 4.85 8.07 3.96
N TYR A 116 3.86 7.24 3.63
CA TYR A 116 4.01 5.81 3.35
C TYR A 116 4.26 5.52 1.86
N GLY A 117 4.31 6.55 1.01
CA GLY A 117 4.60 6.46 -0.41
C GLY A 117 3.48 7.03 -1.30
N ARG A 118 3.64 6.90 -2.62
CA ARG A 118 2.69 7.48 -3.61
C ARG A 118 1.32 6.78 -3.65
N LYS A 119 1.23 5.54 -3.17
CA LYS A 119 -0.02 4.78 -3.20
C LYS A 119 -0.94 5.27 -2.07
N GLY A 120 -1.99 6.00 -2.43
CA GLY A 120 -2.94 6.61 -1.47
C GLY A 120 -2.93 8.14 -1.45
N SER A 121 -1.90 8.77 -2.01
CA SER A 121 -1.89 10.23 -2.18
C SER A 121 -2.91 10.63 -3.26
N ASN A 122 -3.79 11.59 -2.96
CA ASN A 122 -4.69 12.19 -3.94
C ASN A 122 -4.49 13.70 -3.99
N PRO A 123 -3.51 14.19 -4.79
CA PRO A 123 -3.15 15.61 -4.84
C PRO A 123 -4.34 16.52 -5.20
N SER A 124 -5.23 16.05 -6.08
CA SER A 124 -6.42 16.79 -6.49
C SER A 124 -7.37 17.04 -5.32
N VAL A 125 -7.58 16.03 -4.46
CA VAL A 125 -8.41 16.17 -3.26
C VAL A 125 -7.74 17.08 -2.23
N VAL A 126 -6.41 16.97 -2.06
CA VAL A 126 -5.65 17.89 -1.18
C VAL A 126 -5.81 19.35 -1.63
N ILE A 127 -5.68 19.61 -2.94
CA ILE A 127 -5.87 20.95 -3.52
C ILE A 127 -7.31 21.45 -3.30
N MET A 128 -8.31 20.59 -3.53
CA MET A 128 -9.71 20.93 -3.29
C MET A 128 -9.95 21.31 -1.83
N ILE A 129 -9.53 20.48 -0.89
CA ILE A 129 -9.70 20.73 0.56
C ILE A 129 -9.00 22.03 0.97
N THR A 130 -7.78 22.25 0.48
CA THR A 130 -7.01 23.46 0.79
C THR A 130 -7.72 24.73 0.29
N LYS A 131 -8.39 24.67 -0.88
CA LYS A 131 -9.18 25.81 -1.38
C LYS A 131 -10.41 26.07 -0.52
N LEU A 132 -11.12 25.03 -0.10
CA LEU A 132 -12.30 25.16 0.76
C LEU A 132 -11.93 25.77 2.11
N LEU A 133 -10.88 25.26 2.76
CA LEU A 133 -10.38 25.78 4.05
C LEU A 133 -9.96 27.26 4.01
N ARG A 134 -9.57 27.80 2.85
CA ARG A 134 -9.24 29.22 2.69
C ARG A 134 -10.46 30.13 2.58
N ASN A 135 -11.63 29.56 2.27
CA ASN A 135 -12.88 30.28 2.02
C ASN A 135 -13.88 30.13 3.18
N LEU A 136 -13.47 29.50 4.28
CA LEU A 136 -14.20 29.43 5.55
C LEU A 136 -13.75 30.58 6.47
#